data_AF-A0A0C2V226-F1
#
_entry.id   AF-A0A0C2V226-F1
#
_cell.length_a   1.000
_cell.length_b   1.000
_cell.length_c   1.000
_cell.angle_alpha   90.00
_cell.angle_beta   90.00
_cell.angle_gamma   90.00
#
_symmetry.space_group_name_H-M   'P 1'
#
loop_
_entity.id
_entity.type
_entity.pdbx_description
1 polymer ?
#
loop_
_entity_poly.entity_id
_entity_poly.type
_entity_poly.pdbx_seq_one_letter_code
_entity_poly.pdbx_strand_id
1 'polypeptide(L)'
;MKVSYHAAQRFLERVVNQLEFSKMDIYNTQDYLEVLLKDVVISSYKRQFALPNFQRFVGIYQEDVLVTIIPKDKKQLHPSNKFKKYTYVGD
;
A
#
# COMPACT_ATOMS: atom_id res chain seq x y z
N MET A 1 11.60 4.27 -8.52
CA MET A 1 10.19 4.07 -8.13
C MET A 1 9.75 5.09 -7.09
N LYS A 2 8.76 5.92 -7.43
CA LYS A 2 8.07 6.79 -6.45
C LYS A 2 6.94 6.03 -5.76
N VAL A 3 6.55 6.44 -4.55
CA VAL A 3 5.45 5.81 -3.82
C VAL A 3 4.27 6.75 -3.71
N SER A 4 3.09 6.31 -4.16
CA SER A 4 1.87 7.09 -3.99
C SER A 4 1.44 7.14 -2.52
N TYR A 5 0.77 8.23 -2.14
CA TYR A 5 0.16 8.38 -0.81
C TYR A 5 -0.77 7.20 -0.48
N HIS A 6 -1.55 6.74 -1.47
CA HIS A 6 -2.44 5.59 -1.32
C HIS A 6 -1.66 4.30 -0.99
N ALA A 7 -0.54 4.05 -1.66
CA ALA A 7 0.27 2.87 -1.40
C ALA A 7 0.85 2.85 0.02
N ALA A 8 1.35 4.00 0.50
CA ALA A 8 1.86 4.14 1.87
C ALA A 8 0.76 3.93 2.91
N GLN A 9 -0.43 4.49 2.69
CA GLN A 9 -1.58 4.21 3.55
C GLN A 9 -1.92 2.71 3.59
N ARG A 10 -1.96 2.04 2.43
CA ARG A 10 -2.22 0.59 2.37
C ARG A 10 -1.15 -0.24 3.05
N PHE A 11 0.10 0.21 3.05
CA PHE A 11 1.17 -0.44 3.79
C PHE A 11 0.89 -0.43 5.30
N LEU A 12 0.57 0.74 5.85
CA LEU A 12 0.22 0.90 7.27
C LEU A 12 -0.98 0.02 7.64
N GLU A 13 -2.05 0.06 6.84
CA GLU A 13 -3.26 -0.70 7.10
C GLU A 13 -3.08 -2.23 6.99
N ARG A 14 -2.35 -2.70 5.97
CA ARG A 14 -2.34 -4.13 5.58
C ARG A 14 -1.10 -4.87 6.01
N VAL A 15 0.05 -4.20 6.03
CA VAL A 15 1.34 -4.81 6.35
C VAL A 15 1.67 -4.60 7.82
N VAL A 16 1.48 -3.37 8.32
CA VAL A 16 1.73 -3.01 9.72
C VAL A 16 0.52 -3.30 10.62
N ASN A 17 -0.68 -3.43 10.05
CA ASN A 17 -1.97 -3.55 10.76
C ASN A 17 -2.28 -2.34 11.66
N GLN A 18 -1.80 -1.16 11.28
CA GLN A 18 -2.07 0.10 11.97
C GLN A 18 -3.24 0.81 11.27
N LEU A 19 -4.36 0.95 11.98
CA LEU A 19 -5.58 1.58 11.44
C LEU A 19 -5.69 3.08 11.77
N GLU A 20 -4.92 3.54 12.75
CA GLU A 20 -4.85 4.94 13.16
C GLU A 20 -3.45 5.47 12.88
N PHE A 21 -3.37 6.42 11.97
CA PHE A 21 -2.12 7.04 11.55
C PHE A 21 -2.38 8.49 11.18
N SER A 22 -1.39 9.33 11.43
CA SER A 22 -1.38 10.72 11.04
C SER A 22 -0.95 10.87 9.58
N LYS A 23 -1.12 12.09 9.03
CA LYS A 23 -0.53 12.43 7.72
C LYS A 23 0.99 12.28 7.73
N MET A 24 1.64 12.59 8.85
CA MET A 24 3.10 12.48 8.98
C MET A 24 3.54 11.02 8.88
N ASP A 25 2.80 10.09 9.49
CA ASP A 25 3.10 8.66 9.40
C ASP A 25 3.02 8.15 7.96
N ILE A 26 2.08 8.67 7.16
CA ILE A 26 1.97 8.32 5.75
C ILE A 26 3.17 8.84 4.96
N TYR A 27 3.59 10.09 5.17
CA TYR A 27 4.78 10.64 4.48
C TYR A 27 6.05 9.89 4.88
N ASN A 28 6.25 9.64 6.18
CA ASN A 28 7.37 8.82 6.66
C ASN A 28 7.36 7.41 6.05
N THR A 29 6.18 6.84 5.86
CA THR A 29 6.01 5.54 5.21
C THR A 29 6.31 5.61 3.71
N GLN A 30 5.95 6.70 3.02
CA GLN A 30 6.35 6.92 1.63
C GLN A 30 7.86 6.92 1.50
N ASP A 31 8.55 7.73 2.31
CA ASP A 31 10.02 7.84 2.29
C ASP A 31 10.67 6.48 2.57
N TYR A 32 10.17 5.77 3.58
CA TYR A 32 10.64 4.42 3.89
C TYR A 32 10.46 3.45 2.71
N LEU A 33 9.29 3.45 2.07
CA LEU A 33 9.02 2.57 0.94
C LEU A 33 9.85 2.95 -0.29
N GLU A 34 10.10 4.24 -0.54
CA GLU A 34 10.95 4.68 -1.64
C GLU A 34 12.40 4.20 -1.46
N VAL A 35 12.92 4.25 -0.22
CA VAL A 35 14.23 3.69 0.11
C VAL A 35 14.24 2.16 -0.02
N LEU A 36 13.23 1.47 0.50
CA LEU A 36 13.10 0.02 0.44
C LEU A 36 13.02 -0.50 -1.01
N LEU A 37 12.41 0.27 -1.90
CA LEU A 37 12.14 -0.11 -3.28
C LEU A 37 13.16 0.44 -4.28
N LYS A 38 14.17 1.16 -3.80
CA LYS A 38 15.19 1.80 -4.65
C LYS A 38 15.90 0.81 -5.58
N ASP A 39 16.19 -0.39 -5.08
CA ASP A 39 16.93 -1.42 -5.83
C ASP A 39 16.00 -2.45 -6.53
N VAL A 40 14.68 -2.23 -6.49
CA VAL A 40 13.72 -3.12 -7.14
C VAL A 40 13.71 -2.84 -8.65
N VAL A 41 14.33 -3.74 -9.40
CA VAL A 41 14.29 -3.70 -10.87
C VAL A 41 12.99 -4.30 -11.37
N ILE A 42 12.20 -3.45 -12.01
CA ILE A 42 10.92 -3.82 -12.58
C ILE A 42 11.11 -4.36 -14.00
N SER A 43 10.82 -5.64 -14.24
CA SER A 43 10.73 -6.16 -15.62
C SER A 43 9.43 -5.65 -16.27
N SER A 44 9.51 -5.10 -17.49
CA SER A 44 8.36 -4.47 -18.17
C SER A 44 7.11 -5.37 -18.33
N TYR A 45 7.27 -6.69 -18.20
CA TYR A 45 6.22 -7.67 -18.43
C TYR A 45 5.20 -7.80 -17.27
N LYS A 46 5.56 -7.48 -16.02
CA LYS A 46 4.69 -7.78 -14.86
C LYS A 46 4.41 -6.55 -14.02
N ARG A 47 3.19 -6.00 -14.07
CA ARG A 47 2.68 -4.86 -13.25
C ARG A 47 2.67 -5.08 -11.73
N GLN A 48 3.27 -6.16 -11.25
CA GLN A 48 3.30 -6.53 -9.84
C GLN A 48 4.67 -7.11 -9.48
N PHE A 49 5.13 -6.83 -8.26
CA PHE A 49 6.35 -7.41 -7.70
C PHE A 49 6.12 -7.83 -6.24
N ALA A 50 6.90 -8.80 -5.77
CA ALA A 50 6.87 -9.19 -4.37
C ALA A 50 7.49 -8.08 -3.52
N LEU A 51 6.78 -7.61 -2.51
CA LEU A 51 7.29 -6.53 -1.65
C LEU A 51 8.52 -7.05 -0.87
N PRO A 52 9.70 -6.40 -0.95
CA PRO A 52 10.90 -6.83 -0.25
C PRO A 52 10.63 -6.96 1.25
N ASN A 53 11.18 -7.98 1.91
CA ASN A 53 10.94 -8.30 3.33
C ASN A 53 9.49 -8.66 3.70
N PHE A 54 8.54 -8.52 2.77
CA PHE A 54 7.11 -8.74 2.99
C PHE A 54 6.56 -9.73 1.96
N GLN A 55 7.09 -10.96 1.96
CA GLN A 55 6.81 -11.96 0.93
C GLN A 55 5.33 -12.33 0.76
N ARG A 56 4.48 -12.06 1.77
CA ARG A 56 3.02 -12.26 1.72
C ARG A 56 2.27 -11.16 0.97
N PHE A 57 2.95 -10.11 0.53
CA PHE A 57 2.36 -8.95 -0.13
C PHE A 57 2.99 -8.73 -1.51
N VAL A 58 2.22 -8.13 -2.41
CA VAL A 58 2.69 -7.64 -3.70
C VAL A 58 2.39 -6.16 -3.84
N GLY A 59 3.38 -5.43 -4.37
CA GLY A 59 3.21 -4.07 -4.82
C GLY A 59 2.70 -4.06 -6.25
N ILE A 60 1.67 -3.26 -6.51
CA ILE A 60 1.19 -2.96 -7.87
C ILE A 60 1.78 -1.61 -8.25
N TYR A 61 2.43 -1.55 -9.40
CA TYR A 61 3.03 -0.33 -9.92
C TYR A 61 2.49 0.01 -11.30
N GLN A 62 2.54 1.29 -11.64
CA GLN A 62 2.23 1.84 -12.94
C GLN A 62 3.21 2.98 -13.21
N GLU A 63 3.85 3.00 -14.38
CA GLU A 63 4.72 4.11 -14.80
C GLU A 63 5.81 4.48 -13.76
N ASP A 64 6.50 3.47 -13.20
CA ASP A 64 7.50 3.61 -12.11
C ASP A 64 6.97 4.20 -10.78
N VAL A 65 5.65 4.19 -10.58
CA VAL A 65 4.99 4.60 -9.33
C VAL A 65 4.34 3.40 -8.67
N LEU A 66 4.61 3.18 -7.38
CA LEU A 66 3.86 2.23 -6.55
C LEU A 66 2.47 2.79 -6.24
N VAL A 67 1.44 2.13 -6.73
CA VAL A 67 0.04 2.58 -6.62
C VAL A 67 -0.66 1.94 -5.43
N THR A 68 -0.42 0.66 -5.16
CA THR A 68 -1.05 -0.03 -4.01
C THR A 68 -0.27 -1.28 -3.59
N ILE A 69 -0.58 -1.79 -2.41
CA ILE A 69 0.01 -3.01 -1.84
C ILE A 69 -1.12 -3.95 -1.43
N ILE A 70 -1.13 -5.18 -1.94
CA ILE A 70 -2.18 -6.17 -1.66
C ILE A 70 -1.57 -7.48 -1.13
N PRO A 71 -2.29 -8.27 -0.32
CA PRO A 71 -1.86 -9.60 0.07
C PRO A 71 -1.83 -10.55 -1.15
N LYS A 72 -0.82 -11.43 -1.23
CA LYS A 72 -0.71 -12.50 -2.24
C LYS A 72 -1.77 -13.57 -2.03
N ASP A 73 -1.98 -13.95 -0.78
CA ASP A 73 -2.98 -14.92 -0.37
C ASP A 73 -4.25 -14.21 0.04
N LYS A 74 -5.17 -14.10 -0.90
CA LYS A 74 -6.60 -14.28 -0.67
C LYS A 74 -7.27 -14.37 -2.04
N LYS A 75 -7.82 -15.55 -2.33
CA LYS A 75 -9.09 -15.68 -3.06
C LYS A 75 -9.93 -14.46 -2.66
N GLN A 76 -10.28 -13.64 -3.65
CA GLN A 76 -11.25 -12.55 -3.58
C GLN A 76 -11.70 -12.25 -2.15
N LEU A 77 -11.16 -11.20 -1.53
CA LEU A 77 -11.92 -10.53 -0.47
C LEU A 77 -13.19 -10.01 -1.14
N HIS A 78 -14.19 -10.89 -1.27
CA HIS A 78 -15.58 -10.49 -1.38
C HIS A 78 -15.76 -9.45 -0.28
N PRO A 79 -16.27 -8.25 -0.60
CA PRO A 79 -16.51 -7.23 0.40
C PRO A 79 -17.54 -7.80 1.38
N SER A 80 -17.08 -8.35 2.50
CA SER A 80 -17.94 -8.55 3.65
C SER A 80 -18.18 -7.14 4.20
N ASN A 81 -19.35 -6.62 3.86
CA ASN A 81 -19.97 -5.44 4.45
C ASN A 81 -19.60 -5.32 5.94
N LYS A 82 -18.67 -4.43 6.28
CA LYS A 82 -18.55 -3.86 7.62
C LYS A 82 -18.26 -2.36 7.49
N PHE A 83 -19.37 -1.63 7.50
CA PHE A 83 -19.56 -0.23 7.86
C PHE A 83 -18.37 0.47 8.52
N LYS A 84 -18.01 1.65 7.98
CA LYS A 84 -17.90 2.90 8.76
C LYS A 84 -18.37 4.06 7.88
N LYS A 85 -19.60 4.52 8.14
CA LYS A 85 -20.10 5.85 7.74
C LYS A 85 -19.18 6.86 8.42
N TYR A 86 -18.46 7.67 7.66
CA TYR A 86 -18.02 8.97 8.16
C TYR A 86 -19.10 9.97 7.75
N THR A 87 -20.01 10.25 8.69
CA THR A 87 -20.92 11.39 8.60
C THR A 87 -20.11 12.61 9.03
N TYR A 88 -19.83 13.53 8.10
CA TYR A 88 -19.45 14.89 8.50
C TYR A 88 -20.70 15.54 9.10
N VAL A 89 -20.67 15.80 10.41
CA VAL A 89 -21.57 16.74 11.06
C VAL A 89 -20.79 18.05 11.11
N GLY A 90 -21.17 19.01 10.28
CA GLY A 90 -20.76 20.40 10.42
C GLY A 90 -21.91 21.13 11.08
N ASP A 91 -21.64 21.72 12.25
CA ASP A 91 -22.45 22.77 12.88
C ASP A 91 -22.49 24.05 12.03
#